data_AF-A0ABC8ADP6-F1
#
_entry.id   AF-A0ABC8ADP6-F1
#
_cell.length_a   1.000
_cell.length_b   1.000
_cell.length_c   1.000
_cell.angle_alpha   90.00
_cell.angle_beta   90.00
_cell.angle_gamma   90.00
#
_symmetry.space_group_name_H-M   'P 1'
#
loop_
_entity.id
_entity.type
_entity.pdbx_description
1 polymer ?
#
loop_
_entity_poly.entity_id
_entity_poly.type
_entity_poly.pdbx_seq_one_letter_code
_entity_poly.pdbx_strand_id
1 'polypeptide(L)'
;MTSHNEIPNQILTGNWTGFQFINGKLVTPERRSIEEWQLRWLSLTCTLAREWQKMMEEARAAAPQGGLAASDPQRLTDALQKTVSHKRKHAATETASIIPLRQVLIQRQQKRKASP
;
A
#
# COMPACT_ATOMS: atom_id res chain seq x y z
N MET A 1 -13.81 16.50 -27.62
CA MET A 1 -13.03 17.33 -26.67
C MET A 1 -12.03 16.40 -25.99
N THR A 2 -10.77 16.46 -26.41
CA THR A 2 -9.69 15.57 -25.95
C THR A 2 -9.28 15.95 -24.53
N SER A 3 -9.51 15.05 -23.57
CA SER A 3 -9.09 15.22 -22.18
C SER A 3 -7.56 15.16 -22.12
N HIS A 4 -6.89 16.30 -21.91
CA HIS A 4 -5.46 16.40 -21.64
C HIS A 4 -5.13 15.76 -20.28
N ASN A 5 -4.94 14.43 -20.26
CA ASN A 5 -4.50 13.64 -19.11
C ASN A 5 -3.02 13.23 -19.23
N GLU A 6 -2.23 14.01 -19.96
CA GLU A 6 -0.82 13.71 -20.17
C GLU A 6 0.01 14.39 -19.08
N ILE A 7 0.90 13.62 -18.44
CA ILE A 7 1.86 14.16 -17.48
C ILE A 7 2.90 14.96 -18.28
N PRO A 8 3.07 16.27 -18.02
CA PRO A 8 4.00 17.09 -18.79
C PRO A 8 5.44 16.66 -18.54
N ASN A 9 6.28 16.85 -19.56
CA ASN A 9 7.71 16.64 -19.41
C ASN A 9 8.27 17.65 -18.40
N GLN A 10 9.00 17.16 -17.40
CA GLN A 10 9.48 17.98 -16.29
C GLN A 10 10.76 17.40 -15.69
N ILE A 11 11.74 18.26 -15.40
CA ILE A 11 12.92 17.91 -14.59
C ILE A 11 12.58 18.16 -13.11
N LEU A 12 12.87 17.20 -12.24
CA LEU A 12 12.66 17.34 -10.80
C LEU A 12 13.93 17.88 -10.11
N THR A 13 13.76 18.74 -9.11
CA THR A 13 14.85 19.45 -8.42
C THR A 13 14.94 19.08 -6.93
N GLY A 14 16.03 19.46 -6.25
CA GLY A 14 16.22 19.20 -4.81
C GLY A 14 16.53 17.72 -4.53
N ASN A 15 15.86 17.10 -3.55
CA ASN A 15 16.02 15.68 -3.24
C ASN A 15 15.62 14.74 -4.41
N TRP A 16 14.98 15.29 -5.45
CA TRP A 16 14.61 14.59 -6.67
C TRP A 16 15.56 14.87 -7.85
N THR A 17 16.73 15.45 -7.59
CA THR A 17 17.73 15.70 -8.63
C THR A 17 18.08 14.40 -9.35
N GLY A 18 18.05 14.44 -10.69
CA GLY A 18 18.29 13.27 -11.55
C GLY A 18 17.03 12.45 -11.86
N PHE A 19 15.89 12.77 -11.26
CA PHE A 19 14.59 12.26 -11.69
C PHE A 19 13.94 13.23 -12.69
N GLN A 20 13.21 12.68 -13.66
CA GLN A 20 12.50 13.49 -14.65
C GLN A 20 11.29 12.75 -15.22
N PHE A 21 10.25 13.48 -15.60
CA PHE A 21 9.16 12.96 -16.41
C PHE A 21 9.44 13.16 -17.89
N ILE A 22 9.35 12.08 -18.66
CA ILE A 22 9.46 12.08 -20.13
C ILE A 22 8.33 11.21 -20.69
N ASN A 23 7.47 11.79 -21.52
CA ASN A 23 6.36 11.11 -22.19
C ASN A 23 5.52 10.27 -21.22
N GLY A 24 5.12 10.84 -20.08
CA GLY A 24 4.34 10.13 -19.06
C GLY A 24 5.14 9.20 -18.13
N LYS A 25 6.41 8.94 -18.41
CA LYS A 25 7.26 8.00 -17.64
C LYS A 25 8.17 8.74 -16.68
N LEU A 26 8.33 8.21 -15.47
CA LEU A 26 9.34 8.69 -14.53
C LEU A 26 10.68 8.01 -14.86
N VAL A 27 11.67 8.80 -15.23
CA VAL A 27 13.05 8.36 -15.43
C VAL A 27 13.84 8.65 -14.15
N THR A 28 14.56 7.65 -13.65
CA THR A 28 15.40 7.74 -12.45
C THR A 28 16.84 8.14 -12.80
N PRO A 29 17.66 8.59 -11.84
CA PRO A 29 19.07 8.94 -12.08
C PRO A 29 19.89 7.79 -12.68
N GLU A 30 19.52 6.55 -12.36
CA GLU A 30 20.13 5.32 -12.89
C GLU A 30 19.65 4.98 -14.31
N ARG A 31 18.94 5.91 -14.97
CA ARG A 31 18.38 5.78 -16.32
C ARG A 31 17.34 4.67 -16.45
N ARG A 32 16.67 4.30 -15.37
CA ARG A 32 15.52 3.38 -15.41
C ARG A 32 14.27 4.17 -15.70
N SER A 33 13.40 3.66 -16.56
CA SER A 33 12.08 4.23 -16.81
C SER A 33 11.02 3.46 -16.02
N ILE A 34 10.11 4.20 -15.40
CA ILE A 34 8.97 3.67 -14.66
C ILE A 34 7.71 4.17 -15.38
N GLU A 35 6.93 3.22 -15.89
CA GLU A 35 5.69 3.46 -16.62
C GLU A 35 4.58 3.96 -15.68
N GLU A 36 3.59 4.64 -16.25
CA GLU A 36 2.43 5.17 -15.51
C GLU A 36 1.71 4.10 -14.66
N TRP A 37 1.52 2.90 -15.22
CA TRP A 37 0.86 1.81 -14.51
C TRP A 37 1.70 1.30 -13.33
N GLN A 38 3.03 1.39 -13.40
CA GLN A 38 3.93 1.03 -12.30
C GLN A 38 3.88 2.10 -11.20
N LEU A 39 3.82 3.38 -11.57
CA LEU A 39 3.63 4.48 -10.62
C LEU A 39 2.32 4.34 -9.84
N ARG A 40 1.25 3.86 -10.48
CA ARG A 40 -0.01 3.54 -9.79
C ARG A 40 0.16 2.47 -8.72
N TRP A 41 0.91 1.40 -9.02
CA TRP A 41 1.22 0.34 -8.04
C TRP A 41 2.13 0.82 -6.91
N LEU A 42 3.13 1.66 -7.22
CA LEU A 42 3.98 2.28 -6.20
C LEU A 42 3.15 3.15 -5.26
N SER A 43 2.29 4.01 -5.80
CA SER A 43 1.38 4.86 -5.00
C SER A 43 0.45 4.05 -4.09
N LEU A 44 -0.14 2.97 -4.62
CA LEU A 44 -0.99 2.07 -3.83
C LEU A 44 -0.20 1.42 -2.68
N THR A 45 1.00 0.91 -2.97
CA THR A 45 1.85 0.23 -1.99
C THR A 45 2.28 1.17 -0.87
N CYS A 46 2.73 2.38 -1.23
CA CYS A 46 3.07 3.42 -0.25
C CYS A 46 1.86 3.83 0.59
N THR A 47 0.65 3.88 0.00
CA THR A 47 -0.58 4.21 0.73
C THR A 47 -0.91 3.14 1.77
N LEU A 48 -0.90 1.85 1.38
CA LEU A 48 -1.13 0.75 2.30
C LEU A 48 -0.09 0.69 3.42
N ALA A 49 1.18 0.95 3.11
CA ALA A 49 2.24 1.00 4.11
C ALA A 49 2.01 2.12 5.14
N ARG A 50 1.57 3.31 4.70
CA ARG A 50 1.22 4.41 5.60
C ARG A 50 0.02 4.08 6.48
N GLU A 51 -1.03 3.47 5.92
CA GLU A 51 -2.20 3.04 6.70
C GLU A 51 -1.81 2.03 7.77
N TRP A 52 -0.98 1.05 7.42
CA TRP A 52 -0.46 0.07 8.36
C TRP A 52 0.37 0.73 9.47
N GLN A 53 1.29 1.64 9.11
CA GLN A 53 2.11 2.36 10.08
C GLN A 53 1.23 3.12 11.09
N LYS A 54 0.21 3.82 10.60
CA LYS A 54 -0.75 4.54 11.45
C LYS A 54 -1.49 3.60 12.39
N MET A 55 -1.99 2.47 11.90
CA MET A 55 -2.65 1.47 12.74
C MET A 55 -1.73 0.91 13.83
N MET A 56 -0.45 0.67 13.51
CA MET A 56 0.54 0.19 14.49
C MET A 56 0.88 1.25 15.53
N GLU A 57 0.92 2.53 15.13
CA GLU A 57 1.12 3.65 16.05
C GLU A 57 -0.07 3.84 17.00
N GLU A 58 -1.31 3.79 16.48
CA GLU A 58 -2.54 3.81 17.28
C GLU A 58 -2.58 2.63 18.27
N ALA A 59 -2.21 1.42 17.82
CA ALA A 59 -2.14 0.24 18.67
C ALA A 59 -1.07 0.39 19.78
N ARG A 60 0.09 1.00 19.47
CA ARG A 60 1.13 1.29 20.46
C ARG A 60 0.67 2.33 21.47
N ALA A 61 -0.05 3.37 21.02
CA ALA A 61 -0.59 4.41 21.90
C ALA A 61 -1.72 3.91 22.81
N ALA A 62 -2.52 2.94 22.34
CA ALA A 62 -3.61 2.33 23.10
C ALA A 62 -3.15 1.20 24.05
N ALA A 63 -1.89 0.75 23.94
CA ALA A 63 -1.35 -0.25 24.86
C ALA A 63 -1.24 0.34 26.28
N PRO A 64 -1.77 -0.33 27.32
CA PRO A 64 -1.61 0.15 28.69
C PRO A 64 -0.12 0.24 29.04
N GLN A 65 0.29 1.43 29.50
CA GLN A 65 1.65 1.76 29.93
C GLN A 65 1.97 0.99 31.24
N GLY A 66 2.15 -0.32 31.14
CA GLY A 66 2.26 -1.19 32.31
C GLY A 66 2.11 -2.66 31.96
N GLY A 67 2.99 -3.16 31.11
CA GLY A 67 3.01 -4.57 30.75
C GLY A 67 4.28 -4.94 30.01
N LEU A 68 5.38 -5.12 30.75
CA LEU A 68 6.47 -6.00 30.32
C LEU A 68 5.89 -7.43 30.17
N ALA A 69 5.15 -7.71 29.11
CA ALA A 69 4.62 -9.05 28.83
C ALA A 69 4.30 -9.28 27.35
N ALA A 70 4.83 -8.47 26.42
CA ALA A 70 4.61 -8.65 24.98
C ALA A 70 5.92 -8.71 24.17
N SER A 71 7.03 -9.04 24.82
CA SER A 71 8.29 -9.40 24.15
C SER A 71 8.37 -10.90 23.92
N ASP A 72 7.30 -11.51 23.41
CA ASP A 72 7.31 -12.93 23.04
C ASP A 72 7.27 -13.05 21.50
N PRO A 73 8.44 -13.05 20.83
CA PRO A 73 8.53 -13.09 19.37
C PRO A 73 7.87 -14.33 18.74
N GLN A 74 7.57 -15.35 19.55
CA GLN A 74 6.95 -16.62 19.15
C GLN A 74 5.54 -16.46 18.57
N ARG A 75 4.77 -15.43 18.96
CA ARG A 75 3.37 -15.26 18.47
C ARG A 75 3.26 -14.58 17.11
N LEU A 76 4.31 -13.91 16.66
CA LEU A 76 4.34 -13.21 15.37
C LEU A 76 4.63 -14.18 14.21
N THR A 77 5.37 -15.26 14.48
CA THR A 77 5.68 -16.32 13.53
C THR A 77 4.46 -17.21 13.19
N ASP A 78 3.59 -17.47 14.16
CA ASP A 78 2.41 -18.34 13.95
C ASP A 78 1.32 -17.69 13.09
N ALA A 79 1.21 -16.36 13.12
CA ALA A 79 0.25 -15.61 12.30
C ALA A 79 0.62 -15.58 10.81
N LEU A 80 1.92 -15.71 10.49
CA LEU A 80 2.42 -15.64 9.12
C LEU A 80 2.11 -16.92 8.30
N GLN A 81 2.05 -18.08 8.97
CA GLN A 81 1.91 -19.38 8.29
C GLN A 81 0.49 -19.69 7.81
N LYS A 82 -0.53 -18.93 8.20
CA LYS A 82 -1.95 -19.21 7.86
C LYS A 82 -2.49 -18.47 6.63
N THR A 83 -1.63 -17.87 5.81
CA THR A 83 -2.09 -17.15 4.61
C THR A 83 -2.11 -18.09 3.39
N VAL A 84 -3.13 -18.96 3.33
CA VAL A 84 -3.47 -19.68 2.09
C VAL A 84 -3.90 -18.67 1.04
N SER A 85 -3.06 -18.51 0.02
CA SER A 85 -3.30 -17.64 -1.13
C SER A 85 -4.39 -18.23 -2.03
N HIS A 86 -5.63 -17.79 -1.85
CA HIS A 86 -6.68 -18.06 -2.83
C HIS A 86 -6.50 -17.11 -4.02
N LYS A 87 -5.99 -17.67 -5.13
CA LYS A 87 -5.81 -16.98 -6.41
C LYS A 87 -7.18 -16.66 -7.03
N ARG A 88 -7.73 -15.47 -6.75
CA ARG A 88 -8.95 -14.99 -7.40
C ARG A 88 -8.57 -14.38 -8.76
N LYS A 89 -9.12 -14.95 -9.84
CA LYS A 89 -9.01 -14.38 -11.19
C LYS A 89 -9.84 -13.08 -11.20
N HIS A 90 -9.18 -11.94 -11.40
CA HIS A 90 -9.86 -10.66 -11.61
C HIS A 90 -9.99 -10.41 -13.11
N ALA A 91 -11.23 -10.29 -13.58
CA ALA A 91 -11.54 -9.84 -14.92
C ALA A 91 -11.18 -8.35 -15.06
N ALA A 92 -10.61 -8.01 -16.21
CA ALA A 92 -10.21 -6.67 -16.54
C ALA A 92 -11.43 -5.75 -16.68
N THR A 93 -11.22 -4.47 -16.36
CA THR A 93 -12.10 -3.31 -16.60
C THR A 93 -13.03 -2.97 -15.45
N GLU A 94 -12.57 -2.04 -14.60
CA GLU A 94 -13.26 -0.82 -14.19
C GLU A 94 -12.32 -0.08 -13.23
N THR A 95 -12.42 1.25 -13.16
CA THR A 95 -11.59 2.14 -12.35
C THR A 95 -11.18 1.51 -11.02
N ALA A 96 -9.87 1.35 -10.81
CA ALA A 96 -9.31 0.72 -9.63
C ALA A 96 -9.65 1.54 -8.37
N SER A 97 -10.81 1.28 -7.78
CA SER A 97 -11.22 1.87 -6.51
C SER A 97 -10.21 1.41 -5.46
N ILE A 98 -9.45 2.35 -4.89
CA ILE A 98 -8.53 2.05 -3.80
C ILE A 98 -9.40 1.67 -2.59
N ILE A 99 -9.33 0.41 -2.17
CA ILE A 99 -10.01 -0.06 -0.96
C ILE A 99 -9.03 0.07 0.22
N PRO A 100 -9.29 0.94 1.22
CA PRO A 100 -8.46 1.10 2.41
C PRO A 100 -8.24 -0.21 3.16
N LEU A 101 -7.01 -0.46 3.62
CA LEU A 101 -6.65 -1.67 4.37
C LEU A 101 -7.50 -1.83 5.63
N ARG A 102 -7.72 -0.71 6.34
CA ARG A 102 -8.60 -0.65 7.52
C ARG A 102 -9.98 -1.23 7.24
N GLN A 103 -10.60 -0.82 6.13
CA GLN A 103 -11.94 -1.29 5.78
C GLN A 103 -11.95 -2.80 5.52
N VAL A 104 -10.96 -3.31 4.80
CA VAL A 104 -10.80 -4.76 4.54
C VAL A 104 -10.67 -5.54 5.85
N LEU A 105 -9.88 -5.04 6.79
CA LEU A 105 -9.66 -5.71 8.08
C LEU A 105 -10.92 -5.72 8.95
N ILE A 106 -11.64 -4.59 9.03
CA ILE A 106 -12.92 -4.50 9.75
C ILE A 106 -13.93 -5.49 9.19
N GLN A 107 -14.10 -5.53 7.86
CA GLN A 107 -15.01 -6.47 7.20
C GLN A 107 -14.65 -7.93 7.50
N ARG A 108 -13.36 -8.28 7.45
CA ARG A 108 -12.88 -9.63 7.78
C ARG A 108 -13.17 -10.00 9.24
N GLN A 109 -12.96 -9.08 10.18
CA GLN A 109 -13.26 -9.32 11.60
C GLN A 109 -14.75 -9.52 11.84
N GLN A 110 -15.61 -8.69 11.25
CA GLN A 110 -17.07 -8.83 11.35
C GLN A 110 -17.55 -10.17 10.80
N LYS A 111 -17.03 -10.58 9.63
CA LYS A 111 -17.36 -11.89 9.04
C LYS A 111 -16.98 -13.07 9.94
N ARG A 112 -15.84 -13.00 10.64
CA ARG A 112 -15.44 -14.04 11.61
C ARG A 112 -16.35 -14.09 12.84
N LYS A 113 -16.85 -12.94 13.31
CA LYS A 113 -17.78 -12.85 14.44
C LYS A 113 -19.20 -13.31 14.10
N ALA A 114 -19.58 -13.27 12.82
CA ALA A 114 -20.90 -13.65 12.33
C ALA A 114 -20.99 -15.11 11.84
N SER A 115 -19.89 -15.87 11.89
CA SER A 115 -19.91 -17.32 11.62
C SER A 115 -20.30 -18.06 12.91
N PRO A 116 -21.31 -18.95 12.90
CA PRO A 116 -21.70 -19.77 14.05
C PRO A 116 -20.56 -20.65 14.56
#